data_AF-A0A7W2N6P7-F1
#
_entry.id   AF-A0A7W2N6P7-F1
#
_cell.length_a   1.000
_cell.length_b   1.000
_cell.length_c   1.000
_cell.angle_alpha   90.00
_cell.angle_beta   90.00
_cell.angle_gamma   90.00
#
_symmetry.space_group_name_H-M   'P 1'
#
loop_
_entity.id
_entity.type
_entity.pdbx_description
1 polymer ?
#
loop_
_entity_poly.entity_id
_entity_poly.type
_entity_poly.pdbx_seq_one_letter_code
_entity_poly.pdbx_strand_id
1 'polypeptide(L)'
;MLNYKYSSIFGAVGVAIGLCSFLFNYYMVPVSLPGYKVVVAPAMLILLFFSEETDFALKMILFLSGQFLGYFLIGCIVQIIKKHGWEHTQS
;
A
#
# COMPACT_ATOMS: atom_id res chain seq x y z
N MET A 1 -4.02 9.11 -21.04
CA MET A 1 -2.89 9.71 -20.30
C MET A 1 -3.00 9.24 -18.85
N LEU A 2 -1.89 8.88 -18.19
CA LEU A 2 -1.95 8.35 -16.82
C LEU A 2 -2.26 9.50 -15.85
N ASN A 3 -3.32 9.38 -15.06
CA ASN A 3 -3.75 10.42 -14.15
C ASN A 3 -3.13 10.18 -12.77
N TYR A 4 -1.99 10.84 -12.55
CA TYR A 4 -1.25 10.75 -11.30
C TYR A 4 -2.04 11.25 -10.09
N LYS A 5 -2.99 12.19 -10.26
CA LYS A 5 -3.83 12.64 -9.13
C LYS A 5 -4.68 11.50 -8.58
N TYR A 6 -5.30 10.70 -9.46
CA TYR A 6 -6.06 9.54 -9.02
C TYR A 6 -5.16 8.48 -8.38
N SER A 7 -3.99 8.20 -8.95
CA SER A 7 -3.02 7.27 -8.33
C SER A 7 -2.57 7.76 -6.95
N SER A 8 -2.34 9.06 -6.76
CA SER A 8 -1.99 9.64 -5.46
C SER A 8 -3.11 9.49 -4.43
N ILE A 9 -4.37 9.57 -4.85
CA ILE A 9 -5.51 9.28 -3.96
C ILE A 9 -5.48 7.81 -3.53
N PHE A 10 -5.24 6.87 -4.45
CA PHE A 10 -5.07 5.46 -4.10
C PHE A 10 -3.93 5.25 -3.10
N GLY A 11 -2.78 5.89 -3.33
CA GLY A 11 -1.65 5.86 -2.38
C GLY A 11 -2.03 6.39 -1.00
N ALA A 12 -2.71 7.54 -0.92
CA ALA A 12 -3.15 8.12 0.35
C ALA A 12 -4.18 7.24 1.09
N VAL A 13 -5.11 6.63 0.36
CA VAL A 13 -6.05 5.66 0.91
C VAL A 13 -5.32 4.43 1.45
N GLY A 14 -4.32 3.92 0.71
CA GLY A 14 -3.45 2.83 1.16
C GLY A 14 -2.73 3.13 2.47
N VAL A 15 -2.19 4.34 2.61
CA VAL A 15 -1.59 4.83 3.87
C VAL A 15 -2.60 4.81 5.01
N ALA A 16 -3.80 5.35 4.80
CA ALA A 16 -4.84 5.38 5.83
C ALA A 16 -5.24 3.95 6.27
N ILE A 17 -5.45 3.05 5.31
CA ILE A 17 -5.77 1.64 5.58
C ILE A 17 -4.62 0.96 6.34
N GLY A 18 -3.38 1.14 5.89
CA GLY A 18 -2.21 0.54 6.52
C GLY A 18 -1.99 1.05 7.95
N LEU A 19 -2.20 2.35 8.18
CA LEU A 19 -2.12 2.96 9.50
C LEU A 19 -3.21 2.38 10.42
N CYS A 20 -4.48 2.36 10.00
CA CYS A 20 -5.56 1.76 10.77
C CYS A 20 -5.31 0.28 11.09
N SER A 21 -4.82 -0.49 10.10
CA SER A 21 -4.51 -1.91 10.26
C SER A 21 -3.37 -2.14 11.24
N PHE A 22 -2.34 -1.28 11.20
CA PHE A 22 -1.22 -1.28 12.14
C PHE A 22 -1.68 -0.95 13.55
N LEU A 23 -2.43 0.14 13.75
CA LEU A 23 -2.97 0.50 15.07
C LEU A 23 -3.85 -0.62 15.63
N PHE A 24 -4.73 -1.20 14.82
CA PHE A 24 -5.57 -2.31 15.27
C PHE A 24 -4.73 -3.49 15.77
N ASN A 25 -3.74 -3.94 14.99
CA ASN A 25 -2.87 -5.04 15.42
C ASN A 25 -2.01 -4.69 16.63
N TYR A 26 -1.61 -3.42 16.78
CA TYR A 26 -0.83 -2.96 17.92
C TYR A 26 -1.63 -3.00 19.23
N TYR A 27 -2.91 -2.60 19.20
CA TYR A 27 -3.74 -2.50 20.41
C TYR A 27 -4.57 -3.75 20.73
N MET A 28 -4.91 -4.60 19.75
CA MET A 28 -5.87 -5.70 19.92
C MET A 28 -5.23 -7.07 20.19
N VAL A 29 -3.96 -7.12 20.63
CA VAL A 29 -3.25 -8.37 20.95
C VAL A 29 -4.06 -9.21 21.96
N PRO A 30 -4.31 -10.52 21.71
CA PRO A 30 -3.68 -11.38 20.69
C PRO A 30 -4.43 -11.49 19.35
N VAL A 31 -5.48 -10.71 19.12
CA VAL A 31 -6.30 -10.77 17.90
C VAL A 31 -5.67 -9.92 16.80
N SER A 32 -5.22 -10.57 15.72
CA SER A 32 -4.79 -9.87 14.51
C SER A 32 -5.95 -9.63 13.56
N LEU A 33 -5.91 -8.51 12.85
CA LEU A 33 -6.86 -8.24 11.77
C LEU A 33 -6.76 -9.34 10.70
N PRO A 34 -7.85 -10.06 10.36
CA PRO A 34 -7.81 -11.06 9.30
C PRO A 34 -7.42 -10.39 7.98
N GLY A 35 -6.43 -10.96 7.30
CA GLY A 35 -5.87 -10.38 6.07
C GLY A 35 -4.87 -9.24 6.27
N TYR A 36 -4.47 -8.92 7.51
CA TYR A 36 -3.47 -7.89 7.82
C TYR A 36 -2.24 -7.98 6.91
N LYS A 37 -1.66 -9.18 6.80
CA LYS A 37 -0.45 -9.40 6.00
C LYS A 37 -0.60 -9.01 4.53
N VAL A 38 -1.79 -9.19 3.97
CA VAL A 38 -2.09 -8.86 2.57
C VAL A 38 -2.26 -7.35 2.41
N VAL A 39 -3.05 -6.75 3.30
CA VAL A 39 -3.31 -5.30 3.30
C VAL A 39 -2.02 -4.52 3.46
N VAL A 40 -1.15 -4.95 4.37
CA VAL A 40 0.11 -4.26 4.64
C VAL A 40 1.30 -4.79 3.83
N ALA A 41 1.07 -5.75 2.92
CA ALA A 41 2.11 -6.38 2.10
C ALA A 41 3.02 -5.37 1.37
N PRO A 42 2.50 -4.30 0.75
CA PRO A 42 3.37 -3.38 0.02
C PRO A 42 4.41 -2.69 0.91
N ALA A 43 4.04 -2.38 2.15
CA ALA A 43 4.96 -1.86 3.15
C ALA A 43 5.94 -2.92 3.67
N MET A 44 5.46 -4.15 3.90
CA MET A 44 6.33 -5.24 4.32
C MET A 44 7.44 -5.50 3.31
N LEU A 45 7.15 -5.42 2.01
CA LEU A 45 8.16 -5.59 0.96
C LEU A 45 9.32 -4.59 1.09
N ILE A 46 9.05 -3.34 1.47
CA ILE A 46 10.10 -2.35 1.71
C ILE A 46 10.86 -2.68 3.00
N LEU A 47 10.14 -3.05 4.05
CA LEU A 47 10.75 -3.38 5.34
C LEU A 47 11.64 -4.62 5.29
N LEU A 48 11.44 -5.56 4.35
CA LEU A 48 12.29 -6.74 4.16
C LEU A 48 13.77 -6.41 3.92
N PHE A 49 14.07 -5.22 3.38
CA PHE A 49 15.46 -4.78 3.15
C PHE A 49 16.15 -4.25 4.40
N PHE A 50 15.41 -4.07 5.50
CA PHE A 50 15.89 -3.47 6.73
C PHE A 50 15.98 -4.51 7.84
N SER A 51 16.97 -4.32 8.73
CA SER A 51 17.19 -5.22 9.86
C SER A 51 16.08 -5.08 10.91
N GLU A 52 15.87 -6.14 11.70
CA GLU A 52 14.99 -6.10 12.87
C GLU A 52 15.45 -5.08 13.93
N GLU A 53 16.74 -4.76 13.98
CA GLU A 53 17.32 -3.74 14.88
C GLU A 53 17.01 -2.30 14.45
N THR A 54 16.32 -2.10 13.32
CA THR A 54 15.98 -0.75 12.84
C THR A 54 15.05 -0.05 13.83
N ASP A 55 15.37 1.21 14.14
CA ASP A 55 14.58 2.06 15.01
C ASP A 55 13.09 2.07 14.62
N PHE A 56 12.22 2.06 15.63
CA PHE A 56 10.78 1.97 15.42
C PHE A 56 10.23 3.13 14.60
N ALA A 57 10.66 4.37 14.86
CA ALA A 57 10.17 5.52 14.10
C ALA A 57 10.60 5.43 12.64
N LEU A 58 11.83 4.98 12.38
CA LEU A 58 12.30 4.74 11.02
C LEU A 58 11.51 3.63 10.32
N LYS A 59 11.22 2.52 11.00
CA LYS A 59 10.33 1.46 10.47
C LYS A 59 8.94 2.01 10.14
N MET A 60 8.37 2.88 10.97
CA MET A 60 7.06 3.48 10.72
C MET A 60 7.07 4.39 9.50
N ILE A 61 8.12 5.19 9.31
CA ILE A 61 8.27 6.03 8.11
C ILE A 61 8.34 5.14 6.87
N LEU A 62 9.22 4.13 6.87
CA LEU A 62 9.36 3.18 5.77
C LEU A 62 8.06 2.44 5.48
N PHE A 63 7.32 2.07 6.54
CA PHE A 63 6.03 1.40 6.42
C PHE A 63 5.00 2.29 5.71
N LEU A 64 4.83 3.54 6.15
CA LEU A 64 3.87 4.47 5.54
C LEU A 64 4.28 4.84 4.12
N SER A 65 5.57 5.08 3.87
CA SER A 65 6.09 5.33 2.52
C SER A 65 5.86 4.14 1.59
N GLY A 66 6.08 2.91 2.08
CA GLY A 66 5.83 1.70 1.30
C GLY A 66 4.36 1.42 1.05
N GLN A 67 3.48 1.73 2.00
CA GLN A 67 2.03 1.71 1.77
C GLN A 67 1.63 2.68 0.66
N PHE A 68 2.11 3.93 0.74
CA PHE A 68 1.80 4.93 -0.27
C PHE A 68 2.26 4.47 -1.65
N LEU A 69 3.53 4.09 -1.77
CA LEU A 69 4.13 3.71 -3.04
C LEU A 69 3.45 2.48 -3.64
N GLY A 70 3.17 1.47 -2.82
CA GLY A 70 2.48 0.25 -3.23
C GLY A 70 1.10 0.52 -3.81
N TYR A 71 0.26 1.22 -3.06
CA TYR A 71 -1.10 1.55 -3.50
C TYR A 71 -1.12 2.55 -4.65
N PHE A 72 -0.15 3.47 -4.72
CA PHE A 72 0.04 4.34 -5.86
C PHE A 72 0.33 3.54 -7.14
N LEU A 73 1.24 2.57 -7.07
CA LEU A 73 1.57 1.69 -8.19
C LEU A 73 0.36 0.84 -8.61
N ILE A 74 -0.41 0.31 -7.65
CA ILE A 74 -1.67 -0.38 -7.94
C ILE A 74 -2.62 0.55 -8.69
N GLY A 75 -2.80 1.79 -8.24
CA GLY A 75 -3.60 2.79 -8.93
C GLY A 75 -3.13 3.07 -10.36
N CYS A 76 -1.81 3.12 -10.58
CA CYS A 76 -1.24 3.24 -11.93
C CYS A 76 -1.53 2.01 -12.80
N ILE A 77 -1.35 0.80 -12.27
CA ILE A 77 -1.60 -0.46 -12.98
C ILE A 77 -3.08 -0.57 -13.37
N VAL A 78 -4.00 -0.26 -12.46
CA VAL A 78 -5.45 -0.25 -12.74
C VAL A 78 -5.79 0.69 -13.89
N GLN A 79 -5.18 1.88 -13.92
CA GLN A 79 -5.38 2.83 -15.02
C GLN A 79 -4.80 2.32 -16.35
N ILE A 80 -3.64 1.67 -16.33
CA ILE A 80 -3.02 1.07 -17.52
C ILE A 80 -3.92 -0.05 -18.08
N ILE A 81 -4.38 -0.97 -17.22
CA ILE A 81 -5.27 -2.07 -17.61
C ILE A 81 -6.56 -1.51 -18.20
N LYS A 82 -7.18 -0.51 -17.55
CA LYS A 82 -8.41 0.12 -18.04
C LYS A 82 -8.22 0.77 -19.41
N LYS A 83 -7.07 1.42 -19.64
CA LYS A 83 -6.75 2.01 -20.94
C LYS A 83 -6.65 0.92 -22.02
N HIS A 84 -5.91 -0.15 -21.75
CA HIS A 84 -5.65 -1.19 -22.74
C HIS A 84 -6.90 -2.05 -23.04
N GLY A 85 -7.74 -2.31 -22.04
CA GLY A 85 -9.02 -2.99 -22.24
C GLY A 85 -10.02 -2.20 -23.10
N TRP A 86 -9.92 -0.87 -23.11
CA TRP A 86 -10.74 -0.02 -23.99
C TRP A 86 -10.28 -0.03 -25.44
N GLU A 87 -8.96 -0.09 -25.69
CA GLU A 87 -8.40 -0.21 -27.05
C GLU A 87 -8.86 -1.51 -27.74
N HIS A 88 -9.01 -2.60 -26.98
CA HIS A 88 -9.43 -3.89 -27.51
C HIS A 88 -10.95 -4.03 -27.77
N THR A 89 -11.78 -3.11 -27.25
CA THR A 89 -13.25 -3.11 -27.43
C THR A 89 -13.69 -2.26 -28.64
N GLN A 90 -12.79 -1.42 -29.17
CA GLN A 90 -13.05 -0.54 -30.31
C GLN A 90 -12.52 -1.11 -31.65
N SER A 91 -11.94 -2.33 -31.62
CA SER A 91 -11.56 -3.14 -32.77
C SER A 91 -12.62 -4.19 -33.07
#